data_AF-A0A6P1DIB0-F1
#
_entry.id   AF-A0A6P1DIB0-F1
#
_cell.length_a   1.000
_cell.length_b   1.000
_cell.length_c   1.000
_cell.angle_alpha   90.00
_cell.angle_beta   90.00
_cell.angle_gamma   90.00
#
_symmetry.space_group_name_H-M   'P 1'
#
loop_
_entity.id
_entity.type
_entity.pdbx_description
1 polymer ?
#
loop_
_entity_poly.entity_id
_entity_poly.type
_entity_poly.pdbx_seq_one_letter_code
_entity_poly.pdbx_strand_id
1 'polypeptide(L)'
;LPALACAILCWMVISREVVPRLGRGVRTNRVALWTGGLVFLAFWLPFDNGLRSEPIVALGALLTWVSIERAIATGRLLPAGVAVLVAAFTLAAAPTGLMCIAALLAGIRPLVKIVVRKRREHGTLPLLAPIAAAGLLVLTVVYSDQTFAGIQEANRVRQLTGPNLAWYEDYLRYYYLFVETVDGSVSRRFAFLVMLLCL
;
A
#
# COMPACT_ATOMS: atom_id res chain seq x y z
N LEU A 1 12.35 15.37 5.38
CA LEU A 1 11.24 16.13 4.72
C LEU A 1 10.26 15.23 3.98
N PRO A 2 10.67 14.31 3.08
CA PRO A 2 9.71 13.46 2.34
C PRO A 2 8.85 12.56 3.24
N ALA A 3 9.46 11.93 4.26
CA ALA A 3 8.72 11.13 5.24
C ALA A 3 7.68 11.97 5.99
N LEU A 4 8.03 13.18 6.44
CA LEU A 4 7.07 14.09 7.07
C LEU A 4 5.90 14.46 6.14
N ALA A 5 6.18 14.75 4.86
CA ALA A 5 5.14 15.02 3.88
C ALA A 5 4.21 13.80 3.70
N CYS A 6 4.78 12.59 3.63
CA CYS A 6 4.00 11.35 3.59
C CYS A 6 3.12 11.20 4.84
N ALA A 7 3.64 11.52 6.03
CA ALA A 7 2.88 11.47 7.28
C ALA A 7 1.63 12.35 7.23
N ILE A 8 1.83 13.61 6.80
CA ILE A 8 0.77 14.60 6.70
C ILE A 8 -0.27 14.14 5.67
N LEU A 9 0.17 13.67 4.51
CA LEU A 9 -0.73 13.17 3.47
C LEU A 9 -1.50 11.92 3.92
N CYS A 10 -0.82 10.94 4.56
CA CYS A 10 -1.46 9.76 5.14
C CYS A 10 -2.57 10.17 6.10
N TRP A 11 -2.29 11.08 7.04
CA TRP A 11 -3.29 11.53 8.00
C TRP A 11 -4.45 12.29 7.35
N MET A 12 -4.16 13.15 6.35
CA MET A 12 -5.21 13.83 5.59
C MET A 12 -6.12 12.84 4.86
N VAL A 13 -5.55 11.79 4.25
CA VAL A 13 -6.29 10.74 3.55
C VAL A 13 -7.13 9.92 4.54
N ILE A 14 -6.55 9.51 5.68
CA ILE A 14 -7.27 8.75 6.72
C ILE A 14 -8.45 9.57 7.26
N SER A 15 -8.20 10.80 7.70
CA SER A 15 -9.21 11.63 8.36
C SER A 15 -10.33 12.10 7.42
N ARG A 16 -10.05 12.35 6.14
CA ARG A 16 -11.02 12.94 5.19
C ARG A 16 -11.65 11.95 4.23
N GLU A 17 -10.96 10.90 3.83
CA GLU A 17 -11.46 9.93 2.84
C GLU A 17 -11.84 8.60 3.50
N VAL A 18 -10.98 8.06 4.38
CA VAL A 18 -11.19 6.74 5.00
C VAL A 18 -12.28 6.80 6.07
N VAL A 19 -12.13 7.67 7.07
CA VAL A 19 -13.06 7.73 8.22
C VAL A 19 -14.50 8.01 7.81
N PRO A 20 -14.80 8.99 6.93
CA PRO A 20 -16.18 9.23 6.50
C PRO A 20 -16.78 8.07 5.71
N ARG A 21 -15.95 7.27 5.03
CA ARG A 21 -16.37 6.12 4.25
C ARG A 21 -16.79 4.93 5.11
N LEU A 22 -16.19 4.77 6.29
CA LEU A 22 -16.52 3.73 7.27
C LEU A 22 -17.91 3.91 7.91
N GLY A 23 -18.55 5.07 7.74
CA GLY A 23 -19.94 5.31 8.11
C GLY A 23 -20.15 6.50 9.04
N ARG A 24 -21.42 6.89 9.21
CA ARG A 24 -21.81 8.08 10.00
C ARG A 24 -21.43 7.98 11.48
N GLY A 25 -21.46 6.76 12.05
CA GLY A 25 -21.11 6.52 13.45
C GLY A 25 -19.64 6.79 13.77
N VAL A 26 -18.73 6.41 12.88
CA VAL A 26 -17.28 6.69 13.05
C VAL A 26 -16.98 8.17 12.78
N ARG A 27 -17.62 8.76 11.76
CA ARG A 27 -17.40 10.15 11.34
C ARG A 27 -17.72 11.18 12.43
N THR A 28 -18.76 10.94 13.22
CA THR A 28 -19.23 11.90 14.25
C THR A 28 -18.59 11.66 15.61
N ASN A 29 -18.00 10.49 15.82
CA ASN A 29 -17.38 10.14 17.09
C ASN A 29 -15.95 10.71 17.17
N ARG A 30 -15.77 11.74 18.03
CA ARG A 30 -14.45 12.32 18.29
C ARG A 30 -13.46 11.31 18.85
N VAL A 31 -13.92 10.36 19.67
CA VAL A 31 -13.05 9.32 20.25
C VAL A 31 -12.44 8.47 19.15
N ALA A 32 -13.22 8.09 18.13
CA ALA A 32 -12.74 7.28 17.01
C ALA A 32 -11.65 7.99 16.17
N LEU A 33 -11.79 9.31 15.98
CA LEU A 33 -10.77 10.12 15.30
C LEU A 33 -9.49 10.25 16.14
N TRP A 34 -9.62 10.48 17.45
CA TRP A 34 -8.46 10.56 18.36
C TRP A 34 -7.73 9.22 18.45
N THR A 35 -8.44 8.11 18.65
CA THR A 35 -7.82 6.78 18.71
C THR A 35 -7.16 6.42 17.39
N GLY A 36 -7.80 6.70 16.25
CA GLY A 36 -7.18 6.50 14.93
C GLY A 36 -5.89 7.32 14.75
N GLY A 37 -5.88 8.58 15.20
CA GLY A 37 -4.68 9.43 15.16
C GLY A 37 -3.57 8.97 16.08
N LEU A 38 -3.91 8.52 17.29
CA LEU A 38 -2.93 8.00 18.25
C LEU A 38 -2.32 6.69 17.78
N VAL A 39 -3.12 5.77 17.23
CA VAL A 39 -2.61 4.52 16.64
C VAL A 39 -1.74 4.83 15.43
N PHE A 40 -2.15 5.76 14.56
CA PHE A 40 -1.32 6.21 13.44
C PHE A 40 0.04 6.75 13.91
N LEU A 41 0.07 7.62 14.92
CA LEU A 41 1.32 8.13 15.49
C LEU A 41 2.16 7.04 16.15
N ALA A 42 1.52 6.07 16.81
CA ALA A 42 2.20 4.94 17.43
C ALA A 42 2.96 4.08 16.40
N PHE A 43 2.45 3.95 15.17
CA PHE A 43 3.21 3.32 14.07
C PHE A 43 4.22 4.29 13.43
N TRP A 44 3.80 5.52 13.15
CA TRP A 44 4.60 6.43 12.35
C TRP A 44 5.91 6.84 13.02
N LEU A 45 5.88 7.15 14.32
CA LEU A 45 7.04 7.64 15.05
C LEU A 45 8.19 6.60 15.15
N PRO A 46 7.96 5.33 15.53
CA PRO A 46 9.02 4.34 15.64
C PRO A 46 9.44 3.67 14.32
N PHE A 47 8.57 3.60 13.30
CA PHE A 47 8.86 2.87 12.06
C PHE A 47 9.20 3.78 10.87
N ASP A 48 8.53 4.93 10.73
CA ASP A 48 8.51 5.72 9.49
C ASP A 48 9.30 7.04 9.58
N ASN A 49 10.01 7.27 10.68
CA ASN A 49 10.85 8.46 10.85
C ASN A 49 12.28 8.25 10.35
N GLY A 50 12.44 8.01 9.05
CA GLY A 50 13.74 7.74 8.43
C GLY A 50 13.79 7.94 6.92
N LEU A 51 14.88 7.48 6.31
CA LEU A 51 15.10 7.48 4.85
C LEU A 51 14.71 6.15 4.18
N ARG A 52 14.21 5.19 4.96
CA ARG A 52 13.72 3.93 4.43
C ARG A 52 12.42 4.18 3.63
N SER A 53 12.00 3.21 2.82
CA SER A 53 10.91 3.38 1.85
C SER A 53 9.51 3.14 2.42
N GLU A 54 9.38 2.67 3.65
CA GLU A 54 8.11 2.39 4.33
C GLU A 54 7.12 3.56 4.34
N PRO A 55 7.53 4.83 4.58
CA PRO A 55 6.60 5.96 4.54
C PRO A 55 5.90 6.12 3.18
N ILE A 56 6.64 5.85 2.10
CA ILE A 56 6.12 5.92 0.73
C ILE A 56 5.19 4.74 0.47
N VAL A 57 5.54 3.56 0.98
CA VAL A 57 4.71 2.36 0.86
C VAL A 57 3.39 2.50 1.62
N ALA A 58 3.41 3.02 2.85
CA ALA A 58 2.23 3.29 3.64
C ALA A 58 1.28 4.27 2.93
N LEU A 59 1.83 5.38 2.40
CA LEU A 59 1.06 6.34 1.62
C LEU A 59 0.50 5.72 0.34
N GLY A 60 1.32 4.97 -0.41
CA GLY A 60 0.93 4.31 -1.64
C GLY A 60 -0.19 3.29 -1.44
N ALA A 61 -0.13 2.51 -0.36
CA ALA A 61 -1.18 1.56 0.01
C ALA A 61 -2.51 2.26 0.32
N LEU A 62 -2.47 3.35 1.11
CA LEU A 62 -3.67 4.15 1.41
C LEU A 62 -4.27 4.78 0.15
N LEU A 63 -3.44 5.39 -0.70
CA LEU A 63 -3.88 6.01 -1.96
C LEU A 63 -4.47 4.97 -2.93
N THR A 64 -3.87 3.77 -3.00
CA THR A 64 -4.40 2.65 -3.78
C THR A 64 -5.79 2.27 -3.29
N TRP A 65 -5.95 2.06 -1.98
CA TRP A 65 -7.24 1.69 -1.39
C TRP A 65 -8.31 2.76 -1.60
N VAL A 66 -8.01 4.04 -1.32
CA VAL A 66 -8.96 5.14 -1.52
C VAL A 66 -9.36 5.30 -3.00
N SER A 67 -8.41 5.13 -3.92
CA SER A 67 -8.68 5.21 -5.35
C SER A 67 -9.61 4.08 -5.83
N ILE A 68 -9.44 2.87 -5.30
CA ILE A 68 -10.34 1.73 -5.54
C ILE A 68 -11.73 2.01 -4.96
N GLU A 69 -11.82 2.41 -3.69
CA GLU A 69 -13.11 2.74 -3.06
C GLU A 69 -13.86 3.83 -3.82
N ARG A 70 -13.14 4.85 -4.29
CA ARG A 70 -13.73 5.91 -5.12
C ARG A 70 -14.16 5.41 -6.49
N ALA A 71 -13.42 4.49 -7.11
CA ALA A 71 -13.83 3.83 -8.36
C ALA A 71 -15.14 3.06 -8.17
N ILE A 72 -15.26 2.32 -7.06
CA ILE A 72 -16.44 1.53 -6.72
C ILE A 72 -17.63 2.46 -6.45
N ALA A 73 -17.46 3.48 -5.62
CA ALA A 73 -18.52 4.41 -5.24
C ALA A 73 -19.06 5.24 -6.43
N THR A 74 -18.17 5.67 -7.33
CA THR A 74 -18.55 6.50 -8.49
C THR A 74 -18.89 5.69 -9.75
N GLY A 75 -18.61 4.38 -9.76
CA GLY A 75 -18.74 3.53 -10.95
C GLY A 75 -17.84 3.95 -12.11
N ARG A 76 -16.76 4.68 -11.85
CA ARG A 76 -15.80 5.19 -12.86
C ARG A 76 -14.53 4.32 -12.85
N LEU A 77 -13.96 4.08 -14.04
CA LEU A 77 -12.73 3.30 -14.18
C LEU A 77 -11.45 4.15 -14.06
N LEU A 78 -11.55 5.48 -14.20
CA LEU A 78 -10.38 6.36 -14.08
C LEU A 78 -9.70 6.25 -12.70
N PRO A 79 -10.42 6.28 -11.56
CA PRO A 79 -9.78 6.07 -10.26
C PRO A 79 -9.18 4.67 -10.11
N ALA A 80 -9.73 3.66 -10.79
CA ALA A 80 -9.13 2.32 -10.80
C ALA A 80 -7.79 2.31 -11.56
N GLY A 81 -7.69 3.02 -12.68
CA GLY A 81 -6.41 3.22 -13.39
C GLY A 81 -5.37 3.95 -12.54
N VAL A 82 -5.78 4.98 -11.79
CA VAL A 82 -4.92 5.67 -10.82
C VAL A 82 -4.47 4.73 -9.71
N ALA A 83 -5.37 3.88 -9.19
CA ALA A 83 -5.01 2.88 -8.18
C ALA A 83 -3.93 1.91 -8.69
N VAL A 84 -4.07 1.41 -9.93
CA VAL A 84 -3.09 0.52 -10.55
C VAL A 84 -1.75 1.22 -10.75
N LEU A 85 -1.75 2.48 -11.20
CA LEU A 85 -0.54 3.29 -11.34
C LEU A 85 0.18 3.42 -9.98
N VAL A 86 -0.53 3.89 -8.95
CA VAL A 86 0.04 4.09 -7.60
C VAL A 86 0.58 2.78 -7.03
N ALA A 87 -0.18 1.68 -7.16
CA ALA A 87 0.25 0.36 -6.71
C ALA A 87 1.52 -0.12 -7.44
N ALA A 88 1.61 0.08 -8.76
CA ALA A 88 2.77 -0.30 -9.56
C ALA A 88 4.02 0.47 -9.12
N PHE A 89 3.94 1.80 -8.97
CA PHE A 89 5.04 2.61 -8.46
C PHE A 89 5.44 2.26 -7.02
N THR A 90 4.47 1.93 -6.18
CA THR A 90 4.73 1.54 -4.78
C THR A 90 5.45 0.19 -4.72
N LEU A 91 5.07 -0.77 -5.57
CA LEU A 91 5.74 -2.06 -5.70
C LEU A 91 7.17 -1.93 -6.24
N ALA A 92 7.39 -1.01 -7.19
CA ALA A 92 8.73 -0.73 -7.70
C ALA A 92 9.64 -0.05 -6.67
N ALA A 93 9.07 0.75 -5.76
CA ALA A 93 9.84 1.45 -4.73
C ALA A 93 10.38 0.52 -3.63
N ALA A 94 9.65 -0.54 -3.27
CA ALA A 94 10.07 -1.47 -2.22
C ALA A 94 9.45 -2.86 -2.38
N PRO A 95 10.15 -3.95 -2.01
CA PRO A 95 9.58 -5.30 -1.98
C PRO A 95 8.34 -5.43 -1.09
N THR A 96 8.27 -4.65 0.00
CA THR A 96 7.09 -4.59 0.90
C THR A 96 5.88 -3.93 0.25
N GLY A 97 6.06 -3.23 -0.87
CA GLY A 97 4.99 -2.66 -1.70
C GLY A 97 4.02 -3.69 -2.26
N LEU A 98 4.35 -4.99 -2.19
CA LEU A 98 3.45 -6.11 -2.50
C LEU A 98 2.08 -6.00 -1.79
N MET A 99 2.00 -5.34 -0.62
CA MET A 99 0.74 -5.08 0.06
C MET A 99 -0.30 -4.32 -0.78
N CYS A 100 0.13 -3.49 -1.75
CA CYS A 100 -0.79 -2.78 -2.64
C CYS A 100 -1.55 -3.75 -3.55
N ILE A 101 -0.98 -4.92 -3.86
CA ILE A 101 -1.66 -5.98 -4.61
C ILE A 101 -2.83 -6.52 -3.78
N ALA A 102 -2.70 -6.65 -2.46
CA ALA A 102 -3.80 -7.07 -1.60
C ALA A 102 -4.98 -6.08 -1.67
N ALA A 103 -4.70 -4.78 -1.69
CA ALA A 103 -5.72 -3.75 -1.87
C ALA A 103 -6.43 -3.86 -3.23
N LEU A 104 -5.68 -4.07 -4.32
CA LEU A 104 -6.24 -4.29 -5.66
C LEU A 104 -7.10 -5.56 -5.73
N LEU A 105 -6.64 -6.66 -5.13
CA LEU A 105 -7.38 -7.93 -5.07
C LEU A 105 -8.68 -7.79 -4.26
N ALA A 106 -8.66 -7.05 -3.15
CA ALA A 106 -9.87 -6.77 -2.37
C ALA A 106 -10.95 -6.05 -3.23
N GLY A 107 -10.52 -5.14 -4.11
CA GLY A 107 -11.40 -4.40 -5.03
C GLY A 107 -11.79 -5.11 -6.32
N ILE A 108 -11.27 -6.31 -6.61
CA ILE A 108 -11.38 -6.90 -7.95
C ILE A 108 -12.82 -7.22 -8.36
N ARG A 109 -13.60 -7.81 -7.44
CA ARG A 109 -14.99 -8.23 -7.71
C ARG A 109 -15.89 -7.05 -8.11
N PRO A 110 -15.98 -5.94 -7.35
CA PRO A 110 -16.80 -4.80 -7.75
C PRO A 110 -16.25 -4.09 -9.00
N LEU A 111 -14.93 -4.03 -9.19
CA LEU A 111 -14.34 -3.48 -10.42
C LEU A 111 -14.75 -4.27 -11.67
N VAL A 112 -14.69 -5.61 -11.61
CA VAL A 112 -15.14 -6.47 -12.71
C VAL A 112 -16.62 -6.24 -13.01
N LYS A 113 -17.49 -6.08 -11.99
CA LYS A 113 -18.91 -5.74 -12.21
C LYS A 113 -19.08 -4.42 -12.98
N ILE A 114 -18.28 -3.40 -12.66
CA ILE A 114 -18.31 -2.11 -13.38
C ILE A 114 -17.90 -2.28 -14.85
N VAL A 115 -16.83 -3.03 -15.10
CA VAL A 115 -16.36 -3.33 -16.47
C VAL A 115 -17.40 -4.13 -17.24
N VAL A 116 -17.99 -5.17 -16.63
CA VAL A 116 -19.01 -6.01 -17.26
C VAL A 116 -20.28 -5.21 -17.61
N ARG A 117 -20.63 -4.21 -16.80
CA ARG A 117 -21.74 -3.31 -17.13
C ARG A 117 -21.40 -2.41 -18.32
N LYS A 118 -20.20 -1.81 -18.34
CA LYS A 118 -19.79 -0.84 -19.37
C LYS A 118 -19.32 -1.47 -20.69
N ARG A 119 -18.95 -2.75 -20.69
CA ARG A 119 -18.42 -3.43 -21.90
C ARG A 119 -19.43 -3.49 -23.05
N ARG A 120 -20.74 -3.47 -22.76
CA ARG A 120 -21.79 -3.49 -23.78
C ARG A 120 -21.84 -2.18 -24.59
N GLU A 121 -21.44 -1.07 -23.98
CA GLU A 121 -21.49 0.26 -24.59
C GLU A 121 -20.16 0.64 -25.27
N HIS A 122 -19.03 0.29 -24.63
CA HIS A 122 -17.71 0.77 -25.05
C HIS A 122 -16.76 -0.33 -25.54
N GLY A 123 -17.19 -1.60 -25.53
CA GLY A 123 -16.30 -2.73 -25.77
C GLY A 123 -15.34 -3.01 -24.60
N THR A 124 -14.63 -4.13 -24.65
CA THR A 124 -13.68 -4.53 -23.58
C THR A 124 -12.32 -3.89 -23.74
N LEU A 125 -11.81 -3.81 -24.98
CA LEU A 125 -10.47 -3.32 -25.27
C LEU A 125 -10.27 -1.85 -24.85
N PRO A 126 -11.19 -0.90 -25.17
CA PRO A 126 -11.02 0.50 -24.78
C PRO A 126 -11.11 0.74 -23.26
N LEU A 127 -11.74 -0.18 -22.52
CA LEU A 127 -11.86 -0.09 -21.06
C LEU A 127 -10.62 -0.63 -20.35
N LEU A 128 -10.02 -1.70 -20.87
CA LEU A 128 -8.89 -2.38 -20.24
C LEU A 128 -7.53 -1.83 -20.70
N ALA A 129 -7.41 -1.39 -21.95
CA ALA A 129 -6.14 -0.90 -22.50
C ALA A 129 -5.55 0.28 -21.70
N PRO A 130 -6.31 1.31 -21.27
CA PRO A 130 -5.76 2.40 -20.46
C PRO A 130 -5.31 1.95 -19.06
N ILE A 131 -6.01 0.98 -18.47
CA ILE A 131 -5.65 0.42 -17.15
C ILE A 131 -4.35 -0.38 -17.26
N ALA A 132 -4.23 -1.20 -18.30
CA ALA A 132 -3.02 -1.95 -18.60
C ALA A 132 -1.84 -1.00 -18.89
N ALA A 133 -2.06 0.06 -19.68
CA ALA A 133 -1.06 1.08 -19.95
C ALA A 133 -0.59 1.78 -18.66
N ALA A 134 -1.51 2.13 -17.76
CA ALA A 134 -1.17 2.72 -16.47
C ALA A 134 -0.30 1.79 -15.60
N GLY A 135 -0.58 0.48 -15.60
CA GLY A 135 0.22 -0.50 -14.88
C GLY A 135 1.61 -0.73 -15.49
N LEU A 136 1.71 -0.74 -16.82
CA LEU A 136 2.97 -0.96 -17.54
C LEU A 136 3.87 0.27 -17.57
N LEU A 137 3.33 1.47 -17.32
CA LEU A 137 4.10 2.72 -17.29
C LEU A 137 5.27 2.65 -16.30
N VAL A 138 5.13 1.92 -15.18
CA VAL A 138 6.22 1.76 -14.21
C VAL A 138 7.48 1.15 -14.83
N LEU A 139 7.35 0.31 -15.87
CA LEU A 139 8.48 -0.36 -16.49
C LEU A 139 9.42 0.63 -17.17
N THR A 140 8.93 1.76 -17.68
CA THR A 140 9.79 2.79 -18.29
C THR A 140 10.71 3.45 -17.26
N VAL A 141 10.24 3.55 -16.01
CA VAL A 141 11.02 4.09 -14.89
C VAL A 141 11.98 3.03 -14.34
N VAL A 142 11.55 1.78 -14.24
CA VAL A 142 12.40 0.68 -13.73
C VAL A 142 13.57 0.39 -14.67
N TYR A 143 13.33 0.40 -15.98
CA TYR A 143 14.34 0.12 -17.01
C TYR A 143 14.93 1.40 -17.63
N SER A 144 14.87 2.54 -16.95
CA SER A 144 15.44 3.80 -17.47
C SER A 144 16.96 3.69 -17.66
N ASP A 145 17.65 3.07 -16.70
CA ASP A 145 19.12 3.02 -16.66
C ASP A 145 19.69 1.59 -16.72
N GLN A 146 18.85 0.57 -16.56
CA GLN A 146 19.26 -0.83 -16.49
C GLN A 146 18.58 -1.65 -17.58
N THR A 147 19.28 -2.63 -18.14
CA THR A 147 18.70 -3.58 -19.10
C THR A 147 18.05 -4.76 -18.37
N PHE A 148 17.17 -5.48 -19.06
CA PHE A 148 16.57 -6.72 -18.55
C PHE A 148 17.62 -7.73 -18.06
N ALA A 149 18.69 -7.93 -18.85
CA ALA A 149 19.77 -8.83 -18.47
C ALA A 149 20.50 -8.35 -17.20
N GLY A 150 20.74 -7.05 -17.07
CA GLY A 150 21.37 -6.46 -15.88
C GLY A 150 20.57 -6.71 -14.60
N ILE A 151 19.25 -6.50 -14.65
CA ILE A 151 18.38 -6.73 -13.48
C ILE A 151 18.32 -8.23 -13.11
N GLN A 152 18.20 -9.13 -14.10
CA GLN A 152 18.16 -10.56 -13.85
C GLN A 152 19.44 -11.06 -13.18
N GLU A 153 20.60 -10.62 -13.66
CA GLU A 153 21.89 -11.01 -13.10
C GLU A 153 22.06 -10.43 -11.68
N ALA A 154 21.70 -9.16 -11.46
CA ALA A 154 21.74 -8.55 -10.14
C ALA A 154 20.84 -9.29 -9.13
N ASN A 155 19.63 -9.71 -9.54
CA ASN A 155 18.73 -10.51 -8.71
C ASN A 155 19.31 -11.90 -8.41
N ARG A 156 19.89 -12.57 -9.41
CA ARG A 156 20.54 -13.87 -9.24
C ARG A 156 21.65 -13.80 -8.18
N VAL A 157 22.51 -12.79 -8.26
CA VAL A 157 23.59 -12.58 -7.29
C VAL A 157 23.02 -12.30 -5.89
N ARG A 158 22.02 -11.42 -5.76
CA ARG A 158 21.39 -11.11 -4.45
C ARG A 158 20.76 -12.35 -3.80
N GLN A 159 20.13 -13.21 -4.58
CA GLN A 159 19.53 -14.46 -4.10
C GLN A 159 20.59 -15.46 -3.61
N LEU A 160 21.75 -15.51 -4.26
CA LEU A 160 22.85 -16.41 -3.88
C LEU A 160 23.66 -15.89 -2.68
N THR A 161 23.91 -14.59 -2.60
CA THR A 161 24.74 -14.00 -1.54
C THR A 161 23.96 -13.75 -0.24
N GLY A 162 22.67 -13.43 -0.33
CA GLY A 162 21.80 -13.26 0.84
C GLY A 162 22.06 -12.01 1.69
N PRO A 163 21.23 -11.77 2.73
CA PRO A 163 20.21 -12.66 3.31
C PRO A 163 18.93 -12.77 2.45
N ASN A 164 18.44 -14.00 2.24
CA ASN A 164 17.23 -14.32 1.47
C ASN A 164 16.42 -15.41 2.20
N LEU A 165 15.49 -14.99 3.05
CA LEU A 165 14.68 -15.89 3.88
C LEU A 165 13.49 -16.46 3.11
N ALA A 166 13.13 -17.70 3.40
CA ALA A 166 11.99 -18.36 2.78
C ALA A 166 10.66 -17.90 3.40
N TRP A 167 9.56 -18.09 2.68
CA TRP A 167 8.23 -17.66 3.13
C TRP A 167 7.77 -18.33 4.44
N TYR A 168 8.22 -19.55 4.71
CA TYR A 168 7.88 -20.28 5.94
C TYR A 168 8.68 -19.78 7.16
N GLU A 169 9.71 -18.96 6.95
CA GLU A 169 10.50 -18.32 8.01
C GLU A 169 9.92 -16.98 8.46
N ASP A 170 8.70 -16.64 8.04
CA ASP A 170 8.03 -15.39 8.44
C ASP A 170 7.85 -15.27 9.96
N TYR A 171 7.84 -16.41 10.67
CA TYR A 171 7.83 -16.44 12.15
C TYR A 171 8.98 -15.66 12.78
N LEU A 172 10.14 -15.56 12.10
CA LEU A 172 11.30 -14.81 12.58
C LEU A 172 10.98 -13.34 12.81
N ARG A 173 10.06 -12.75 12.02
CA ARG A 173 9.62 -11.36 12.22
C ARG A 173 8.98 -11.15 13.59
N TYR A 174 8.15 -12.10 14.00
CA TYR A 174 7.48 -12.07 15.30
C TYR A 174 8.46 -12.42 16.42
N TYR A 175 9.35 -13.40 16.19
CA TYR A 175 10.40 -13.74 17.15
C TYR A 175 11.26 -12.51 17.49
N TYR A 176 11.81 -11.81 16.49
CA TYR A 176 12.64 -10.62 16.73
C TYR A 176 11.89 -9.46 17.39
N LEU A 177 10.56 -9.40 17.28
CA LEU A 177 9.76 -8.41 17.98
C LEU A 177 9.72 -8.67 19.50
N PHE A 178 9.81 -9.92 19.94
CA PHE A 178 9.76 -10.31 21.37
C PHE A 178 11.13 -10.55 22.01
N VAL A 179 12.20 -10.60 21.22
CA VAL A 179 13.57 -10.61 21.74
C VAL A 179 13.86 -9.26 22.42
N GLU A 180 14.60 -9.28 23.53
CA GLU A 180 15.02 -8.10 24.29
C GLU A 180 16.19 -7.37 23.59
N THR A 181 15.92 -6.87 22.38
CA THR A 181 16.84 -6.05 21.58
C THR A 181 16.16 -4.73 21.20
N VAL A 182 16.90 -3.85 20.52
CA VAL A 182 16.37 -2.56 20.01
C VAL A 182 15.19 -2.78 19.05
N ASP A 183 15.21 -3.86 18.26
CA ASP A 183 14.13 -4.20 17.34
C ASP A 183 12.85 -4.63 18.05
N GLY A 184 12.97 -5.21 19.25
CA GLY A 184 11.88 -5.55 20.15
C GLY A 184 11.59 -4.49 21.22
N SER A 185 11.92 -3.22 20.96
CA SER A 185 11.64 -2.13 21.90
C SER A 185 10.14 -1.95 22.20
N VAL A 186 9.84 -1.37 23.36
CA VAL A 186 8.46 -1.16 23.84
C VAL A 186 7.61 -0.37 22.83
N SER A 187 8.18 0.64 22.17
CA SER A 187 7.48 1.45 21.17
C SER A 187 7.02 0.62 19.97
N ARG A 188 7.87 -0.29 19.47
CA ARG A 188 7.54 -1.19 18.35
C ARG A 188 6.55 -2.28 18.76
N ARG A 189 6.73 -2.88 19.94
CA ARG A 189 5.79 -3.89 20.48
C ARG A 189 4.41 -3.30 20.71
N PHE A 190 4.32 -2.13 21.32
CA PHE A 190 3.07 -1.46 21.62
C PHE A 190 2.26 -1.19 20.34
N ALA A 191 2.89 -0.58 19.32
CA ALA A 191 2.23 -0.30 18.05
C ALA A 191 1.62 -1.57 17.44
N PHE A 192 2.42 -2.63 17.33
CA PHE A 192 2.00 -3.89 16.73
C PHE A 192 0.90 -4.61 17.53
N LEU A 193 1.04 -4.70 18.86
CA LEU A 193 0.06 -5.39 19.71
C LEU A 193 -1.27 -4.64 19.79
N VAL A 194 -1.26 -3.31 19.79
CA VAL A 194 -2.49 -2.51 19.75
C VAL A 194 -3.22 -2.71 18.42
N MET A 195 -2.50 -2.75 17.30
CA MET A 195 -3.11 -3.07 15.99
C MET A 195 -3.77 -4.45 16.01
N LEU A 196 -3.09 -5.48 16.53
CA LEU A 196 -3.66 -6.83 16.65
C LEU A 196 -4.89 -6.87 17.56
N LEU A 197 -4.91 -6.09 18.64
CA LEU A 197 -6.07 -6.01 19.54
C LEU A 197 -7.28 -5.33 18.86
N CYS A 198 -7.03 -4.38 17.95
CA CYS A 198 -8.08 -3.64 17.25
C CYS A 198 -8.61 -4.33 15.99
N LEU A 199 -7.90 -5.33 15.47
CA LEU A 199 -8.25 -6.09 14.26
C LEU A 199 -9.29 -7.18 14.58
#